data_AF-A0A0H4XCJ3-F1
#
_entry.id   AF-A0A0H4XCJ3-F1
#
_cell.length_a   1.000
_cell.length_b   1.000
_cell.length_c   1.000
_cell.angle_alpha   90.00
_cell.angle_beta   90.00
_cell.angle_gamma   90.00
#
_symmetry.space_group_name_H-M   'P 1'
#
loop_
_entity.id
_entity.type
_entity.pdbx_description
1 polymer ?
#
loop_
_entity_poly.entity_id
_entity_poly.type
_entity_poly.pdbx_seq_one_letter_code
_entity_poly.pdbx_strand_id
1 'polypeptide(L)'
;MGLTEASTEEEVDAYLSNPNYYPVGTFDDAPDGTGAPQHIAPFFRTDLSAPFGTPGDIARLDNFNNLVYTVLLDPTSLVTEGGRSFLMALAGEAAGKEMADDYLQILQETGVIGPGGQVGEGFPYVTASTMGMPGEEATPVGRRVDEQKLRDLNAYTDSLQAPMATGFDAAAAMRGKEVFRTGSCVQCHNVDQGRRVPSFIVPINQLLADYMPVVLAERPVQLPFRPMAFDPIQNDVSTIFDDKTVIVDASRRGQPRGSAMPLLLDLARKPNFLHDSSVATLDSLLDPSRGPAAPHAFYVADAAQRTDVVEFLKSLDTTP
;
A
#
# COMPACT_ATOMS: atom_id res chain seq x y z
N MET A 1 1.90 -12.26 -16.94
CA MET A 1 0.77 -11.74 -17.75
C MET A 1 -0.27 -11.25 -16.77
N GLY A 2 -0.82 -10.06 -17.00
CA GLY A 2 -1.89 -9.50 -16.16
C GLY A 2 -3.24 -10.12 -16.49
N LEU A 3 -4.21 -9.90 -15.61
CA LEU A 3 -5.62 -10.23 -15.85
C LEU A 3 -6.19 -9.31 -16.95
N THR A 4 -7.20 -9.81 -17.67
CA THR A 4 -7.97 -9.06 -18.66
C THR A 4 -9.45 -9.27 -18.43
N GLU A 5 -10.32 -8.51 -19.11
CA GLU A 5 -11.77 -8.71 -19.06
C GLU A 5 -12.22 -10.12 -19.50
N ALA A 6 -11.37 -10.83 -20.28
CA ALA A 6 -11.64 -12.19 -20.71
C ALA A 6 -11.06 -13.27 -19.78
N SER A 7 -10.41 -12.87 -18.67
CA SER A 7 -9.84 -13.82 -17.72
C SER A 7 -10.94 -14.61 -17.01
N THR A 8 -10.73 -15.92 -16.90
CA THR A 8 -11.58 -16.84 -16.15
C THR A 8 -11.36 -16.71 -14.65
N GLU A 9 -12.32 -17.14 -13.82
CA GLU A 9 -12.15 -17.22 -12.36
C GLU A 9 -10.91 -18.03 -11.95
N GLU A 10 -10.60 -19.12 -12.67
CA GLU A 10 -9.39 -19.92 -12.41
C GLU A 10 -8.10 -19.11 -12.65
N GLU A 11 -8.07 -18.25 -13.68
CA GLU A 11 -6.94 -17.36 -13.95
C GLU A 11 -6.82 -16.25 -12.91
N VAL A 12 -7.96 -15.72 -12.44
CA VAL A 12 -8.02 -14.75 -11.34
C VAL A 12 -7.50 -15.37 -10.04
N ASP A 13 -7.98 -16.55 -9.65
CA ASP A 13 -7.52 -17.30 -8.48
C ASP A 13 -6.03 -17.63 -8.57
N ALA A 14 -5.55 -18.09 -9.73
CA ALA A 14 -4.14 -18.36 -9.95
C ALA A 14 -3.28 -17.09 -9.82
N TYR A 15 -3.78 -15.94 -10.27
CA TYR A 15 -3.09 -14.66 -10.13
C TYR A 15 -3.05 -14.18 -8.67
N LEU A 16 -4.18 -14.17 -7.98
CA LEU A 16 -4.32 -13.68 -6.61
C LEU A 16 -3.65 -14.58 -5.56
N SER A 17 -3.55 -15.88 -5.86
CA SER A 17 -2.87 -16.87 -5.00
C SER A 17 -1.36 -16.98 -5.25
N ASN A 18 -0.83 -16.29 -6.28
CA ASN A 18 0.56 -16.44 -6.69
C ASN A 18 1.50 -15.80 -5.65
N PRO A 19 2.35 -16.57 -4.94
CA PRO A 19 3.22 -16.03 -3.91
C PRO A 19 4.31 -15.10 -4.45
N ASN A 20 4.55 -15.08 -5.76
CA ASN A 20 5.45 -14.12 -6.39
C ASN A 20 4.81 -12.72 -6.56
N TYR A 21 3.48 -12.63 -6.51
CA TYR A 21 2.74 -11.37 -6.58
C TYR A 21 2.18 -10.99 -5.21
N TYR A 22 1.66 -11.96 -4.44
CA TYR A 22 1.12 -11.76 -3.10
C TYR A 22 1.84 -12.65 -2.08
N PRO A 23 3.08 -12.29 -1.65
CA PRO A 23 3.77 -13.04 -0.60
C PRO A 23 2.94 -13.11 0.69
N VAL A 24 3.07 -14.23 1.40
CA VAL A 24 2.38 -14.45 2.68
C VAL A 24 2.68 -13.31 3.66
N GLY A 25 1.65 -12.77 4.30
CA GLY A 25 1.77 -11.68 5.29
C GLY A 25 1.74 -10.28 4.69
N THR A 26 1.36 -10.16 3.42
CA THR A 26 1.21 -8.89 2.71
C THR A 26 -0.23 -8.76 2.15
N PHE A 27 -0.81 -7.56 2.11
CA PHE A 27 -2.07 -7.24 1.41
C PHE A 27 -2.06 -5.85 0.71
N ASP A 28 -2.74 -5.69 -0.44
CA ASP A 28 -2.79 -4.40 -1.16
C ASP A 28 -3.55 -3.36 -0.32
N ASP A 29 -2.91 -2.21 -0.08
CA ASP A 29 -3.29 -1.26 0.95
C ASP A 29 -3.99 0.01 0.42
N ALA A 30 -4.25 0.06 -0.89
CA ALA A 30 -4.91 1.18 -1.54
C ALA A 30 -6.25 0.76 -2.18
N PRO A 31 -7.32 1.57 -2.05
CA PRO A 31 -8.61 1.32 -2.71
C PRO A 31 -8.65 1.95 -4.12
N ASP A 32 -7.52 2.00 -4.82
CA ASP A 32 -7.37 2.75 -6.07
C ASP A 32 -7.50 1.87 -7.33
N GLY A 33 -7.62 0.55 -7.18
CA GLY A 33 -7.74 -0.38 -8.29
C GLY A 33 -6.49 -0.43 -9.18
N THR A 34 -5.38 0.21 -8.79
CA THR A 34 -4.13 0.19 -9.56
C THR A 34 -3.48 -1.18 -9.57
N GLY A 35 -4.01 -2.13 -8.78
CA GLY A 35 -3.79 -3.56 -8.94
C GLY A 35 -2.30 -3.89 -9.05
N ALA A 36 -1.47 -3.09 -8.40
CA ALA A 36 -0.04 -3.23 -8.40
C ALA A 36 0.28 -4.12 -7.20
N PRO A 37 0.48 -5.45 -7.39
CA PRO A 37 0.89 -6.39 -6.34
C PRO A 37 2.27 -6.08 -5.72
N GLN A 38 2.75 -4.84 -5.82
CA GLN A 38 4.13 -4.56 -6.15
C GLN A 38 4.89 -3.81 -5.07
N HIS A 39 4.20 -3.23 -4.08
CA HIS A 39 4.67 -3.25 -2.70
C HIS A 39 3.46 -3.32 -1.80
N ILE A 40 3.50 -4.37 -1.02
CA ILE A 40 2.42 -4.77 -0.19
C ILE A 40 2.94 -4.65 1.25
N ALA A 41 2.33 -3.78 2.03
CA ALA A 41 2.78 -3.49 3.38
C ALA A 41 2.74 -4.77 4.24
N PRO A 42 3.75 -5.03 5.08
CA PRO A 42 3.65 -6.10 6.07
C PRO A 42 2.43 -5.91 6.98
N PHE A 43 1.67 -6.97 7.18
CA PHE A 43 0.55 -6.99 8.14
C PHE A 43 0.92 -7.68 9.46
N PHE A 44 2.17 -7.46 9.88
CA PHE A 44 2.75 -7.86 11.16
C PHE A 44 3.55 -6.69 11.73
N ARG A 45 3.71 -6.65 13.05
CA ARG A 45 4.42 -5.55 13.74
C ARG A 45 3.91 -4.16 13.34
N THR A 46 2.59 -4.02 13.24
CA THR A 46 1.92 -2.75 12.90
C THR A 46 2.18 -1.66 13.95
N ASP A 47 2.67 -2.03 15.14
CA ASP A 47 3.16 -1.12 16.18
C ASP A 47 4.36 -0.29 15.72
N LEU A 48 5.16 -0.86 14.81
CA LEU A 48 6.39 -0.27 14.30
C LEU A 48 6.19 0.59 13.05
N SER A 49 5.03 0.51 12.39
CA SER A 49 4.71 1.30 11.20
C SER A 49 3.72 2.42 11.55
N ALA A 50 3.99 3.62 11.04
CA ALA A 50 3.07 4.74 10.98
C ALA A 50 3.73 5.87 10.17
N PRO A 51 2.98 6.65 9.39
CA PRO A 51 1.54 6.50 9.09
C PRO A 51 1.24 5.25 8.25
N PHE A 52 -0.05 4.95 8.06
CA PHE A 52 -0.52 3.72 7.43
C PHE A 52 -0.93 3.96 5.98
N GLY A 53 -0.86 2.89 5.18
CA GLY A 53 -0.89 2.96 3.72
C GLY A 53 0.46 3.36 3.15
N THR A 54 0.80 2.83 1.98
CA THR A 54 2.02 3.15 1.23
C THR A 54 2.19 4.66 1.01
N PRO A 55 1.12 5.43 0.71
CA PRO A 55 1.19 6.89 0.63
C PRO A 55 1.21 7.59 1.99
N GLY A 56 0.83 6.90 3.08
CA GLY A 56 0.81 7.46 4.43
C GLY A 56 -0.34 8.44 4.70
N ASP A 57 -1.47 8.29 4.00
CA ASP A 57 -2.64 9.16 4.11
C ASP A 57 -3.46 8.90 5.38
N ILE A 58 -3.27 7.77 6.07
CA ILE A 58 -4.03 7.39 7.27
C ILE A 58 -3.18 7.51 8.53
N ALA A 59 -3.66 8.30 9.49
CA ALA A 59 -2.91 8.59 10.71
C ALA A 59 -3.04 7.52 11.79
N ARG A 60 -4.16 6.78 11.82
CA ARG A 60 -4.50 5.85 12.90
C ARG A 60 -4.69 4.42 12.40
N LEU A 61 -4.15 3.44 13.13
CA LEU A 61 -4.26 2.03 12.76
C LEU A 61 -5.72 1.55 12.73
N ASP A 62 -6.55 2.00 13.69
CA ASP A 62 -7.99 1.67 13.69
C ASP A 62 -8.69 2.12 12.40
N ASN A 63 -8.31 3.29 11.87
CA ASN A 63 -8.90 3.84 10.65
C ASN A 63 -8.41 3.07 9.42
N PHE A 64 -7.11 2.71 9.43
CA PHE A 64 -6.53 1.87 8.39
C PHE A 64 -7.20 0.50 8.35
N ASN A 65 -7.31 -0.18 9.49
CA ASN A 65 -7.98 -1.47 9.57
C ASN A 65 -9.47 -1.38 9.22
N ASN A 66 -10.14 -0.26 9.53
CA ASN A 66 -11.49 -0.03 9.04
C ASN A 66 -11.55 0.08 7.50
N LEU A 67 -10.62 0.80 6.87
CA LEU A 67 -10.49 0.82 5.40
C LEU A 67 -10.27 -0.60 4.85
N VAL A 68 -9.35 -1.36 5.45
CA VAL A 68 -9.04 -2.74 5.04
C VAL A 68 -10.30 -3.59 5.03
N TYR A 69 -11.09 -3.61 6.11
CA TYR A 69 -12.29 -4.42 6.16
C TYR A 69 -13.44 -3.91 5.29
N THR A 70 -13.68 -2.60 5.31
CA THR A 70 -14.88 -2.04 4.68
C THR A 70 -14.69 -1.73 3.21
N VAL A 71 -13.48 -1.83 2.67
CA VAL A 71 -13.20 -1.52 1.26
C VAL A 71 -12.30 -2.56 0.60
N LEU A 72 -11.17 -2.92 1.22
CA LEU A 72 -10.15 -3.73 0.54
C LEU A 72 -10.46 -5.23 0.57
N LEU A 73 -10.91 -5.75 1.72
CA LEU A 73 -11.31 -7.16 1.88
C LEU A 73 -12.78 -7.40 1.54
N ASP A 74 -13.61 -6.36 1.61
CA ASP A 74 -15.01 -6.42 1.18
C ASP A 74 -15.37 -5.24 0.27
N PRO A 75 -14.93 -5.30 -1.00
CA PRO A 75 -15.25 -4.27 -1.98
C PRO A 75 -16.75 -4.16 -2.28
N THR A 76 -17.59 -5.11 -1.86
CA THR A 76 -19.06 -4.99 -2.02
C THR A 76 -19.65 -3.80 -1.25
N SER A 77 -18.91 -3.22 -0.31
CA SER A 77 -19.28 -1.94 0.29
C SER A 77 -19.32 -0.78 -0.71
N LEU A 78 -18.56 -0.86 -1.81
CA LEU A 78 -18.48 0.16 -2.85
C LEU A 78 -19.80 0.34 -3.63
N VAL A 79 -20.64 -0.69 -3.71
CA VAL A 79 -21.95 -0.59 -4.40
C VAL A 79 -23.05 0.00 -3.51
N THR A 80 -22.79 0.20 -2.21
CA THR A 80 -23.71 0.88 -1.29
C THR A 80 -23.77 2.39 -1.54
N GLU A 81 -24.78 3.09 -1.00
CA GLU A 81 -24.85 4.56 -1.10
C GLU A 81 -23.58 5.26 -0.58
N GLY A 82 -23.05 4.80 0.55
CA GLY A 82 -21.82 5.34 1.14
C GLY A 82 -20.57 5.00 0.32
N GLY A 83 -20.50 3.80 -0.26
CA GLY A 83 -19.43 3.40 -1.17
C GLY A 83 -19.41 4.20 -2.47
N ARG A 84 -20.57 4.38 -3.09
CA ARG A 84 -20.74 5.25 -4.27
C ARG A 84 -20.32 6.68 -3.95
N SER A 85 -20.73 7.20 -2.80
CA SER A 85 -20.33 8.52 -2.31
C SER A 85 -18.81 8.65 -2.17
N PHE A 86 -18.15 7.60 -1.65
CA PHE A 86 -16.69 7.54 -1.51
C PHE A 86 -15.98 7.56 -2.87
N LEU A 87 -16.41 6.73 -3.82
CA LEU A 87 -15.85 6.70 -5.17
C LEU A 87 -16.04 8.02 -5.91
N MET A 88 -17.23 8.63 -5.79
CA MET A 88 -17.50 9.95 -6.36
C MET A 88 -16.65 11.04 -5.72
N ALA A 89 -16.34 10.94 -4.43
CA ALA A 89 -15.42 11.87 -3.78
C ALA A 89 -13.96 11.68 -4.24
N LEU A 90 -13.54 10.45 -4.57
CA LEU A 90 -12.18 10.15 -5.03
C LEU A 90 -11.98 10.59 -6.49
N ALA A 91 -12.90 10.21 -7.37
CA ALA A 91 -12.75 10.24 -8.82
C ALA A 91 -13.73 11.16 -9.55
N GLY A 92 -14.68 11.80 -8.84
CA GLY A 92 -15.73 12.62 -9.42
C GLY A 92 -17.01 11.84 -9.74
N GLU A 93 -18.10 12.57 -9.96
CA GLU A 93 -19.44 11.99 -10.11
C GLU A 93 -19.53 10.98 -11.25
N ALA A 94 -19.00 11.31 -12.43
CA ALA A 94 -19.08 10.45 -13.61
C ALA A 94 -18.32 9.14 -13.41
N ALA A 95 -17.00 9.22 -13.18
CA ALA A 95 -16.14 8.04 -13.02
C ALA A 95 -16.51 7.24 -11.76
N GLY A 96 -16.84 7.91 -10.65
CA GLY A 96 -17.23 7.24 -9.41
C GLY A 96 -18.52 6.44 -9.54
N LYS A 97 -19.50 6.92 -10.31
CA LYS A 97 -20.74 6.18 -10.61
C LYS A 97 -20.47 5.00 -11.52
N GLU A 98 -19.75 5.23 -12.62
CA GLU A 98 -19.36 4.20 -13.58
C GLU A 98 -18.65 3.04 -12.89
N MET A 99 -17.61 3.30 -12.08
CA MET A 99 -16.90 2.25 -11.33
C MET A 99 -17.82 1.43 -10.41
N ALA A 100 -18.75 2.09 -9.71
CA ALA A 100 -19.67 1.38 -8.81
C ALA A 100 -20.72 0.57 -9.56
N ASP A 101 -21.19 1.07 -10.71
CA ASP A 101 -22.17 0.41 -11.58
C ASP A 101 -21.55 -0.78 -12.30
N ASP A 102 -20.35 -0.62 -12.86
CA ASP A 102 -19.60 -1.70 -13.51
C ASP A 102 -19.27 -2.81 -12.51
N TYR A 103 -18.84 -2.45 -11.29
CA TYR A 103 -18.59 -3.44 -10.27
C TYR A 103 -19.88 -4.17 -9.84
N LEU A 104 -21.00 -3.47 -9.70
CA LEU A 104 -22.30 -4.10 -9.44
C LEU A 104 -22.73 -5.03 -10.58
N GLN A 105 -22.49 -4.63 -11.83
CA GLN A 105 -22.76 -5.46 -13.00
C GLN A 105 -21.93 -6.74 -12.97
N ILE A 106 -20.63 -6.66 -12.66
CA ILE A 106 -19.76 -7.84 -12.50
C ILE A 106 -20.32 -8.78 -11.42
N LEU A 107 -20.73 -8.26 -10.25
CA LEU A 107 -21.32 -9.07 -9.17
C LEU A 107 -22.61 -9.79 -9.63
N GLN A 108 -23.42 -9.14 -10.47
CA GLN A 108 -24.64 -9.74 -11.03
C GLN A 108 -24.34 -10.81 -12.08
N GLU A 109 -23.44 -10.52 -13.02
CA GLU A 109 -23.06 -11.43 -14.11
C GLU A 109 -22.34 -12.68 -13.60
N THR A 110 -21.52 -12.55 -12.56
CA THR A 110 -20.82 -13.66 -11.89
C THR A 110 -21.71 -14.41 -10.89
N GLY A 111 -22.95 -13.95 -10.66
CA GLY A 111 -23.91 -14.63 -9.79
C GLY A 111 -23.61 -14.53 -8.29
N VAL A 112 -22.88 -13.50 -7.85
CA VAL A 112 -22.54 -13.32 -6.43
C VAL A 112 -23.80 -13.04 -5.62
N ILE A 113 -24.08 -13.89 -4.63
CA ILE A 113 -25.25 -13.81 -3.74
C ILE A 113 -24.87 -13.09 -2.46
N GLY A 114 -25.37 -11.87 -2.26
CA GLY A 114 -25.10 -11.15 -1.01
C GLY A 114 -25.86 -11.75 0.20
N PRO A 115 -25.62 -11.22 1.41
CA PRO A 115 -26.20 -11.73 2.66
C PRO A 115 -27.72 -11.91 2.70
N GLY A 116 -28.46 -11.20 1.84
CA GLY A 116 -29.92 -11.32 1.69
C GLY A 116 -30.39 -12.52 0.87
N GLY A 117 -29.47 -13.32 0.31
CA GLY A 117 -29.80 -14.51 -0.48
C GLY A 117 -30.21 -14.21 -1.93
N GLN A 118 -29.96 -13.00 -2.42
CA GLN A 118 -30.25 -12.58 -3.80
C GLN A 118 -28.96 -12.20 -4.53
N VAL A 119 -28.89 -12.52 -5.82
CA VAL A 119 -27.75 -12.18 -6.69
C VAL A 119 -27.66 -10.67 -6.84
N GLY A 120 -26.48 -10.10 -6.62
CA GLY A 120 -26.24 -8.67 -6.80
C GLY A 120 -26.91 -7.76 -5.76
N GLU A 121 -27.44 -8.31 -4.65
CA GLU A 121 -28.18 -7.56 -3.64
C GLU A 121 -27.76 -7.90 -2.20
N GLY A 122 -28.10 -7.01 -1.26
CA GLY A 122 -27.92 -7.27 0.18
C GLY A 122 -26.51 -7.02 0.72
N PHE A 123 -25.60 -6.48 -0.11
CA PHE A 123 -24.25 -6.07 0.28
C PHE A 123 -24.22 -4.94 1.33
N PRO A 124 -23.16 -4.82 2.14
CA PRO A 124 -21.90 -5.58 2.10
C PRO A 124 -21.90 -6.86 2.96
N TYR A 125 -20.91 -7.74 2.77
CA TYR A 125 -20.72 -8.94 3.61
C TYR A 125 -20.20 -8.61 5.01
N VAL A 126 -19.33 -7.62 5.12
CA VAL A 126 -18.78 -7.16 6.39
C VAL A 126 -19.87 -6.47 7.20
N THR A 127 -20.08 -6.98 8.41
CA THR A 127 -20.96 -6.35 9.38
C THR A 127 -20.27 -5.14 10.00
N ALA A 128 -20.80 -3.96 9.69
CA ALA A 128 -20.35 -2.67 10.19
C ALA A 128 -21.57 -1.75 10.47
N SER A 129 -21.42 -0.81 11.40
CA SER A 129 -22.44 0.19 11.67
C SER A 129 -22.32 1.36 10.70
N THR A 130 -23.44 1.90 10.22
CA THR A 130 -23.44 3.18 9.51
C THR A 130 -23.03 4.28 10.50
N MET A 131 -21.96 4.99 10.18
CA MET A 131 -21.35 6.00 11.04
C MET A 131 -20.55 6.99 10.21
N GLY A 132 -20.47 8.24 10.68
CA GLY A 132 -19.65 9.27 10.06
C GLY A 132 -20.15 9.66 8.67
N MET A 133 -19.34 10.42 7.94
CA MET A 133 -19.59 10.75 6.53
C MET A 133 -18.64 9.93 5.64
N PRO A 134 -19.11 9.43 4.48
CA PRO A 134 -18.21 8.91 3.45
C PRO A 134 -17.11 9.92 3.10
N GLY A 135 -15.90 9.44 2.86
CA GLY A 135 -14.71 10.24 2.63
C GLY A 135 -13.98 10.71 3.90
N GLU A 136 -14.51 10.48 5.11
CA GLU A 136 -13.76 10.70 6.35
C GLU A 136 -12.74 9.58 6.58
N GLU A 137 -11.62 9.88 7.27
CA GLU A 137 -10.52 8.89 7.44
C GLU A 137 -11.01 7.67 8.23
N ALA A 138 -11.85 7.90 9.25
CA ALA A 138 -12.37 6.84 10.11
C ALA A 138 -13.49 6.02 9.47
N THR A 139 -14.15 6.54 8.44
CA THR A 139 -15.33 5.95 7.79
C THR A 139 -15.32 6.21 6.28
N PRO A 140 -14.36 5.66 5.51
CA PRO A 140 -14.22 5.95 4.08
C PRO A 140 -15.52 5.78 3.30
N VAL A 141 -16.28 4.71 3.57
CA VAL A 141 -17.58 4.41 2.94
C VAL A 141 -18.79 4.71 3.84
N GLY A 142 -18.64 5.55 4.86
CA GLY A 142 -19.70 5.89 5.82
C GLY A 142 -20.09 4.73 6.75
N ARG A 143 -19.16 3.78 6.94
CA ARG A 143 -19.34 2.60 7.79
C ARG A 143 -18.14 2.42 8.69
N ARG A 144 -18.38 1.87 9.88
CA ARG A 144 -17.35 1.53 10.85
C ARG A 144 -17.56 0.16 11.46
N VAL A 145 -16.53 -0.67 11.40
CA VAL A 145 -16.46 -1.93 12.14
C VAL A 145 -16.51 -1.63 13.64
N ASP A 146 -17.04 -2.57 14.42
CA ASP A 146 -17.06 -2.48 15.87
C ASP A 146 -15.67 -2.13 16.45
N GLU A 147 -15.63 -1.14 17.35
CA GLU A 147 -14.39 -0.62 17.90
C GLU A 147 -13.60 -1.64 18.70
N GLN A 148 -14.27 -2.59 19.35
CA GLN A 148 -13.57 -3.65 20.07
C GLN A 148 -12.89 -4.59 19.08
N LYS A 149 -13.55 -4.95 17.98
CA LYS A 149 -12.93 -5.77 16.92
C LYS A 149 -11.72 -5.09 16.28
N LEU A 150 -11.78 -3.77 16.04
CA LEU A 150 -10.63 -3.02 15.52
C LEU A 150 -9.45 -3.04 16.51
N ARG A 151 -9.72 -2.79 17.81
CA ARG A 151 -8.68 -2.89 18.85
C ARG A 151 -8.09 -4.29 18.99
N ASP A 152 -8.93 -5.31 18.94
CA ASP A 152 -8.51 -6.71 19.03
C ASP A 152 -7.64 -7.08 17.83
N LEU A 153 -7.99 -6.62 16.62
CA LEU A 153 -7.15 -6.80 15.45
C LEU A 153 -5.81 -6.08 15.60
N ASN A 154 -5.80 -4.81 16.02
CA ASN A 154 -4.54 -4.09 16.23
C ASN A 154 -3.64 -4.85 17.22
N ALA A 155 -4.20 -5.30 18.34
CA ALA A 155 -3.45 -6.09 19.32
C ALA A 155 -2.91 -7.38 18.70
N TYR A 156 -3.68 -8.03 17.83
CA TYR A 156 -3.23 -9.20 17.08
C TYR A 156 -2.08 -8.85 16.13
N THR A 157 -2.24 -7.88 15.23
CA THR A 157 -1.24 -7.52 14.22
C THR A 157 0.03 -6.90 14.82
N ASP A 158 -0.09 -6.17 15.93
CA ASP A 158 1.03 -5.67 16.73
C ASP A 158 1.82 -6.83 17.36
N SER A 159 1.12 -7.91 17.76
CA SER A 159 1.75 -9.09 18.38
C SER A 159 2.38 -10.05 17.38
N LEU A 160 1.95 -10.02 16.11
CA LEU A 160 2.49 -10.88 15.07
C LEU A 160 3.97 -10.60 14.87
N GLN A 161 4.79 -11.63 15.10
CA GLN A 161 6.23 -11.53 14.90
C GLN A 161 6.54 -11.46 13.41
N ALA A 162 7.53 -10.65 13.05
CA ALA A 162 8.11 -10.72 11.71
C ALA A 162 8.69 -12.14 11.51
N PRO A 163 8.49 -12.78 10.35
CA PRO A 163 8.98 -14.12 10.18
C PRO A 163 10.51 -14.10 10.08
N MET A 164 11.15 -15.09 10.72
CA MET A 164 12.60 -15.07 10.95
C MET A 164 13.40 -14.88 9.66
N ALA A 165 14.49 -14.12 9.76
CA ALA A 165 15.48 -13.98 8.72
C ALA A 165 16.14 -15.34 8.43
N THR A 166 16.29 -15.69 7.16
CA THR A 166 16.87 -16.96 6.72
C THR A 166 17.71 -16.77 5.47
N GLY A 167 18.73 -17.61 5.28
CA GLY A 167 19.48 -17.66 4.02
C GLY A 167 20.45 -16.48 3.81
N PHE A 168 21.11 -16.03 4.89
CA PHE A 168 22.13 -14.98 4.84
C PHE A 168 23.47 -15.41 5.45
N ASP A 169 24.56 -14.78 5.04
CA ASP A 169 25.89 -14.89 5.64
C ASP A 169 26.02 -13.88 6.80
N ALA A 170 26.11 -14.39 8.04
CA ALA A 170 26.19 -13.56 9.24
C ALA A 170 27.45 -12.67 9.31
N ALA A 171 28.59 -13.14 8.80
CA ALA A 171 29.81 -12.35 8.79
C ALA A 171 29.75 -11.21 7.76
N ALA A 172 29.16 -11.48 6.59
CA ALA A 172 28.85 -10.46 5.59
C ALA A 172 27.82 -9.45 6.11
N ALA A 173 26.74 -9.93 6.73
CA ALA A 173 25.70 -9.08 7.31
C ALA A 173 26.26 -8.10 8.36
N MET A 174 27.21 -8.53 9.21
CA MET A 174 27.87 -7.63 10.16
C MET A 174 28.67 -6.52 9.48
N ARG A 175 29.38 -6.82 8.38
CA ARG A 175 30.08 -5.80 7.59
C ARG A 175 29.09 -4.88 6.87
N GLY A 176 28.04 -5.45 6.30
CA GLY A 176 26.96 -4.73 5.63
C GLY A 176 26.23 -3.76 6.55
N LYS A 177 25.99 -4.15 7.81
CA LYS A 177 25.44 -3.27 8.84
C LYS A 177 26.28 -2.00 9.02
N GLU A 178 27.60 -2.12 8.99
CA GLU A 178 28.48 -0.95 9.13
C GLU A 178 28.46 -0.06 7.90
N VAL A 179 28.44 -0.64 6.70
CA VAL A 179 28.27 0.11 5.43
C VAL A 179 26.92 0.85 5.43
N PHE A 180 25.83 0.16 5.78
CA PHE A 180 24.50 0.75 5.88
C PHE A 180 24.46 1.91 6.88
N ARG A 181 25.08 1.72 8.05
CA ARG A 181 25.10 2.71 9.15
C ARG A 181 25.90 3.97 8.82
N THR A 182 26.96 3.82 8.03
CA THR A 182 27.86 4.93 7.67
C THR A 182 27.52 5.57 6.32
N GLY A 183 26.69 4.90 5.51
CA GLY A 183 26.17 5.40 4.24
C GLY A 183 24.96 6.34 4.40
N SER A 184 24.28 6.60 3.28
CA SER A 184 23.08 7.44 3.25
C SER A 184 21.80 6.72 3.69
N CYS A 185 21.82 5.38 3.81
CA CYS A 185 20.64 4.58 4.14
C CYS A 185 19.96 5.02 5.45
N VAL A 186 20.77 5.38 6.46
CA VAL A 186 20.30 5.82 7.78
C VAL A 186 19.68 7.22 7.81
N GLN A 187 19.71 7.97 6.69
CA GLN A 187 18.98 9.23 6.61
C GLN A 187 17.46 9.01 6.63
N CYS A 188 17.01 7.82 6.24
CA CYS A 188 15.60 7.44 6.16
C CYS A 188 15.27 6.18 6.98
N HIS A 189 16.14 5.18 6.93
CA HIS A 189 15.87 3.87 7.53
C HIS A 189 16.59 3.67 8.85
N ASN A 190 15.91 3.02 9.80
CA ASN A 190 16.56 2.57 11.02
C ASN A 190 17.52 1.41 10.70
N VAL A 191 18.58 1.27 11.50
CA VAL A 191 19.41 0.05 11.52
C VAL A 191 18.69 -1.06 12.30
N ASP A 192 18.13 -0.70 13.45
CA ASP A 192 17.38 -1.57 14.36
C ASP A 192 15.90 -1.60 13.94
N GLN A 193 15.44 -2.73 13.39
CA GLN A 193 14.05 -2.89 12.96
C GLN A 193 13.11 -3.26 14.11
N GLY A 194 13.60 -3.38 15.35
CA GLY A 194 12.75 -3.44 16.55
C GLY A 194 12.18 -2.08 16.94
N ARG A 195 12.58 -1.00 16.27
CA ARG A 195 12.13 0.37 16.52
C ARG A 195 11.14 0.85 15.49
N ARG A 196 10.24 1.71 15.95
CA ARG A 196 9.28 2.40 15.08
C ARG A 196 10.02 3.15 13.97
N VAL A 197 9.56 2.98 12.74
CA VAL A 197 10.06 3.75 11.59
C VAL A 197 9.74 5.23 11.79
N PRO A 198 10.56 6.14 11.23
CA PRO A 198 10.20 7.56 11.21
C PRO A 198 8.82 7.79 10.58
N SER A 199 7.98 8.60 11.23
CA SER A 199 6.60 8.84 10.77
C SER A 199 6.46 10.01 9.78
N PHE A 200 7.56 10.47 9.19
CA PHE A 200 7.51 11.46 8.12
C PHE A 200 7.24 10.77 6.78
N ILE A 201 6.75 11.55 5.82
CA ILE A 201 6.57 11.10 4.43
C ILE A 201 7.82 11.48 3.64
N VAL A 202 8.41 10.52 2.93
CA VAL A 202 9.52 10.80 2.00
C VAL A 202 8.91 11.36 0.71
N PRO A 203 9.17 12.61 0.32
CA PRO A 203 8.61 13.19 -0.90
C PRO A 203 9.06 12.41 -2.15
N ILE A 204 8.18 12.27 -3.16
CA ILE A 204 8.52 11.53 -4.39
C ILE A 204 9.72 12.16 -5.11
N ASN A 205 9.84 13.48 -5.15
CA ASN A 205 10.97 14.16 -5.78
C ASN A 205 12.33 13.92 -5.07
N GLN A 206 12.32 13.40 -3.83
CA GLN A 206 13.53 12.91 -3.16
C GLN A 206 13.85 11.46 -3.56
N LEU A 207 12.84 10.68 -3.94
CA LEU A 207 12.97 9.29 -4.39
C LEU A 207 13.22 9.17 -5.89
N LEU A 208 12.79 10.16 -6.68
CA LEU A 208 12.86 10.18 -8.14
C LEU A 208 13.22 11.60 -8.59
N ALA A 209 14.46 11.78 -9.10
CA ALA A 209 15.05 13.10 -9.32
C ALA A 209 14.33 13.95 -10.38
N ASP A 210 13.86 13.32 -11.46
CA ASP A 210 13.20 14.00 -12.59
C ASP A 210 11.67 13.95 -12.49
N TYR A 211 11.16 13.76 -11.27
CA TYR A 211 9.74 13.65 -11.03
C TYR A 211 8.99 14.96 -11.33
N MET A 212 8.10 14.92 -12.32
CA MET A 212 7.35 16.07 -12.80
C MET A 212 5.87 15.72 -13.01
N PRO A 213 5.10 15.55 -11.91
CA PRO A 213 3.70 15.22 -12.04
C PRO A 213 2.94 16.39 -12.69
N VAL A 214 1.94 16.05 -13.49
CA VAL A 214 0.96 17.01 -14.01
C VAL A 214 -0.38 16.81 -13.31
N VAL A 215 -1.12 17.90 -13.11
CA VAL A 215 -2.50 17.82 -12.63
C VAL A 215 -3.37 17.25 -13.75
N LEU A 216 -3.95 16.08 -13.51
CA LEU A 216 -4.90 15.43 -14.42
C LEU A 216 -6.32 15.95 -14.20
N ALA A 217 -6.70 16.16 -12.93
CA ALA A 217 -8.02 16.65 -12.55
C ALA A 217 -8.01 17.31 -11.16
N GLU A 218 -8.86 18.31 -10.98
CA GLU A 218 -9.16 18.87 -9.66
C GLU A 218 -10.06 17.93 -8.85
N ARG A 219 -9.96 17.98 -7.53
CA ARG A 219 -10.83 17.17 -6.67
C ARG A 219 -12.29 17.66 -6.78
N PRO A 220 -13.26 16.74 -6.79
CA PRO A 220 -14.67 17.10 -6.94
C PRO A 220 -15.15 18.00 -5.80
N VAL A 221 -15.78 19.12 -6.13
CA VAL A 221 -16.47 20.01 -5.18
C VAL A 221 -17.95 20.02 -5.52
N GLN A 222 -18.65 18.95 -5.20
CA GLN A 222 -20.08 18.77 -5.56
C GLN A 222 -20.86 18.24 -4.37
N LEU A 223 -21.79 19.06 -3.86
CA LEU A 223 -22.78 18.61 -2.89
C LEU A 223 -23.67 17.51 -3.52
N PRO A 224 -24.08 16.48 -2.76
CA PRO A 224 -23.94 16.33 -1.29
C PRO A 224 -22.60 15.74 -0.83
N PHE A 225 -21.69 15.37 -1.73
CA PHE A 225 -20.41 14.74 -1.38
C PHE A 225 -19.37 15.80 -1.02
N ARG A 226 -18.61 15.58 0.05
CA ARG A 226 -17.58 16.54 0.48
C ARG A 226 -16.27 16.26 -0.27
N PRO A 227 -15.51 17.30 -0.67
CA PRO A 227 -14.15 17.10 -1.14
C PRO A 227 -13.36 16.36 -0.06
N MET A 228 -12.70 15.26 -0.43
CA MET A 228 -11.66 14.71 0.43
C MET A 228 -10.47 15.66 0.42
N ALA A 229 -9.79 15.76 1.56
CA ALA A 229 -8.69 16.70 1.76
C ALA A 229 -7.40 16.31 1.03
N PHE A 230 -7.49 15.69 -0.15
CA PHE A 230 -6.34 15.40 -0.99
C PHE A 230 -6.04 16.61 -1.90
N ASP A 231 -4.77 16.73 -2.27
CA ASP A 231 -4.32 17.55 -3.39
C ASP A 231 -4.97 17.06 -4.71
N PRO A 232 -4.93 17.86 -5.80
CA PRO A 232 -5.47 17.46 -7.09
C PRO A 232 -4.93 16.11 -7.57
N ILE A 233 -5.72 15.41 -8.38
CA ILE A 233 -5.30 14.14 -9.00
C ILE A 233 -4.14 14.45 -9.93
N GLN A 234 -3.00 13.82 -9.67
CA GLN A 234 -1.74 14.13 -10.31
C GLN A 234 -1.01 12.85 -10.71
N ASN A 235 -0.39 12.85 -11.88
CA ASN A 235 0.40 11.72 -12.35
C ASN A 235 1.63 12.21 -13.12
N ASP A 236 2.76 11.51 -12.98
CA ASP A 236 3.88 11.65 -13.90
C ASP A 236 3.79 10.54 -14.96
N VAL A 237 3.20 10.87 -16.11
CA VAL A 237 2.96 9.92 -17.21
C VAL A 237 4.24 9.29 -17.80
N SER A 238 5.42 9.76 -17.41
CA SER A 238 6.70 9.19 -17.84
C SER A 238 7.17 8.00 -16.99
N THR A 239 6.51 7.75 -15.85
CA THR A 239 6.85 6.70 -14.90
C THR A 239 5.59 6.03 -14.35
N ILE A 240 5.75 4.84 -13.79
CA ILE A 240 4.71 4.17 -12.98
C ILE A 240 5.00 4.28 -11.48
N PHE A 241 6.14 4.90 -11.13
CA PHE A 241 6.59 4.99 -9.75
C PHE A 241 5.70 5.87 -8.89
N ASP A 242 4.80 6.70 -9.43
CA ASP A 242 3.88 7.48 -8.59
C ASP A 242 2.43 6.99 -8.65
N ASP A 243 2.14 5.90 -9.40
CA ASP A 243 0.77 5.39 -9.63
C ASP A 243 0.00 5.16 -8.33
N LYS A 244 0.62 4.54 -7.31
CA LYS A 244 0.03 4.31 -5.97
C LYS A 244 -0.32 5.59 -5.20
N THR A 245 0.08 6.75 -5.71
CA THR A 245 -0.14 8.05 -5.07
C THR A 245 -0.94 9.02 -5.94
N VAL A 246 -1.47 8.56 -7.09
CA VAL A 246 -2.23 9.40 -8.03
C VAL A 246 -3.58 9.78 -7.45
N ILE A 247 -4.28 8.82 -6.85
CA ILE A 247 -5.64 8.98 -6.34
C ILE A 247 -5.66 9.27 -4.84
N VAL A 248 -4.82 8.60 -4.05
CA VAL A 248 -4.72 8.78 -2.60
C VAL A 248 -3.29 9.12 -2.22
N ASP A 249 -3.10 10.14 -1.38
CA ASP A 249 -1.77 10.56 -0.97
C ASP A 249 -1.77 11.28 0.39
N ALA A 250 -0.58 11.57 0.92
CA ALA A 250 -0.43 12.11 2.27
C ALA A 250 -0.96 13.54 2.46
N SER A 251 -1.32 14.27 1.41
CA SER A 251 -1.92 15.61 1.45
C SER A 251 -3.22 15.66 2.26
N ARG A 252 -3.93 14.52 2.37
CA ARG A 252 -5.03 14.33 3.33
C ARG A 252 -4.70 14.79 4.75
N ARG A 253 -3.43 14.62 5.14
CA ARG A 253 -2.87 14.95 6.44
C ARG A 253 -2.01 16.22 6.40
N GLY A 254 -2.07 16.99 5.31
CA GLY A 254 -1.22 18.15 5.05
C GLY A 254 0.26 17.80 4.88
N GLN A 255 0.57 16.57 4.45
CA GLN A 255 1.93 16.10 4.18
C GLN A 255 2.22 16.11 2.67
N PRO A 256 3.49 16.15 2.25
CA PRO A 256 3.83 16.10 0.83
C PRO A 256 3.41 14.76 0.20
N ARG A 257 3.09 14.77 -1.10
CA ARG A 257 2.96 13.54 -1.89
C ARG A 257 4.26 12.74 -1.85
N GLY A 258 4.17 11.46 -1.49
CA GLY A 258 5.33 10.68 -1.12
C GLY A 258 4.97 9.30 -0.61
N SER A 259 5.93 8.65 0.03
CA SER A 259 5.77 7.33 0.62
C SER A 259 6.00 7.38 2.13
N ALA A 260 5.15 6.68 2.88
CA ALA A 260 5.41 6.35 4.27
C ALA A 260 6.61 5.40 4.37
N MET A 261 7.40 5.50 5.44
CA MET A 261 8.59 4.69 5.59
C MET A 261 8.23 3.19 5.69
N PRO A 262 8.71 2.31 4.79
CA PRO A 262 8.45 0.89 4.89
C PRO A 262 9.30 0.26 6.00
N LEU A 263 8.78 -0.81 6.60
CA LEU A 263 9.59 -1.72 7.40
C LEU A 263 10.55 -2.47 6.49
N LEU A 264 11.83 -2.56 6.87
CA LEU A 264 12.84 -3.36 6.15
C LEU A 264 12.87 -4.82 6.63
N LEU A 265 11.72 -5.32 7.07
CA LEU A 265 11.54 -6.69 7.56
C LEU A 265 11.11 -7.61 6.43
N ASP A 266 11.59 -8.85 6.49
CA ASP A 266 11.24 -9.90 5.52
C ASP A 266 11.56 -9.57 4.05
N LEU A 267 12.64 -8.84 3.81
CA LEU A 267 13.05 -8.50 2.44
C LEU A 267 13.56 -9.72 1.66
N ALA A 268 14.07 -10.74 2.36
CA ALA A 268 14.63 -11.94 1.73
C ALA A 268 13.59 -12.80 0.99
N ARG A 269 12.30 -12.73 1.38
CA ARG A 269 11.21 -13.45 0.71
C ARG A 269 10.50 -12.62 -0.36
N LYS A 270 10.89 -11.35 -0.56
CA LYS A 270 10.31 -10.50 -1.60
C LYS A 270 10.99 -10.74 -2.95
N PRO A 271 10.23 -10.99 -4.03
CA PRO A 271 10.79 -11.24 -5.35
C PRO A 271 11.13 -9.95 -6.11
N ASN A 272 10.50 -8.83 -5.75
CA ASN A 272 10.77 -7.50 -6.32
C ASN A 272 10.73 -6.44 -5.20
N PHE A 273 11.31 -5.28 -5.46
CA PHE A 273 11.48 -4.17 -4.53
C PHE A 273 10.97 -2.86 -5.12
N LEU A 274 10.75 -1.89 -4.22
CA LEU A 274 10.02 -0.63 -4.46
C LEU A 274 8.53 -0.86 -4.73
N HIS A 275 7.71 0.18 -4.61
CA HIS A 275 6.25 0.05 -4.71
C HIS A 275 5.69 -0.09 -6.11
N ASP A 276 6.52 0.10 -7.12
CA ASP A 276 6.25 -0.20 -8.52
C ASP A 276 6.88 -1.53 -8.97
N SER A 277 7.53 -2.29 -8.06
CA SER A 277 8.27 -3.52 -8.39
C SER A 277 9.30 -3.36 -9.52
N SER A 278 9.82 -2.16 -9.75
CA SER A 278 10.78 -1.89 -10.82
C SER A 278 12.15 -2.55 -10.62
N VAL A 279 12.38 -3.19 -9.47
CA VAL A 279 13.68 -3.75 -9.09
C VAL A 279 13.57 -5.21 -8.67
N ALA A 280 14.24 -6.11 -9.40
CA ALA A 280 14.12 -7.55 -9.20
C ALA A 280 14.99 -8.12 -8.05
N THR A 281 16.01 -7.39 -7.57
CA THR A 281 16.91 -7.90 -6.51
C THR A 281 17.40 -6.78 -5.59
N LEU A 282 17.75 -7.12 -4.34
CA LEU A 282 18.41 -6.19 -3.42
C LEU A 282 19.76 -5.70 -3.96
N ASP A 283 20.50 -6.54 -4.70
CA ASP A 283 21.76 -6.12 -5.33
C ASP A 283 21.50 -5.05 -6.40
N SER A 284 20.52 -5.28 -7.29
CA SER A 284 20.14 -4.30 -8.31
C SER A 284 19.63 -3.00 -7.69
N LEU A 285 18.86 -3.07 -6.60
CA LEU A 285 18.37 -1.90 -5.87
C LEU A 285 19.50 -0.94 -5.48
N LEU A 286 20.63 -1.52 -5.07
CA LEU A 286 21.80 -0.81 -4.55
C LEU A 286 22.89 -0.57 -5.61
N ASP A 287 22.70 -1.02 -6.85
CA ASP A 287 23.70 -0.93 -7.93
C ASP A 287 23.60 0.39 -8.70
N PRO A 288 24.68 1.20 -8.75
CA PRO A 288 24.68 2.46 -9.51
C PRO A 288 24.47 2.29 -11.02
N SER A 289 24.54 1.08 -11.58
CA SER A 289 24.23 0.81 -12.99
C SER A 289 22.79 1.18 -13.38
N ARG A 290 21.86 1.26 -12.42
CA ARG A 290 20.48 1.75 -12.63
C ARG A 290 20.43 3.25 -12.98
N GLY A 291 21.47 4.01 -12.67
CA GLY A 291 21.58 5.42 -13.02
C GLY A 291 20.86 6.37 -12.04
N PRO A 292 21.16 7.67 -12.09
CA PRO A 292 20.68 8.66 -11.10
C PRO A 292 19.19 9.00 -11.22
N ALA A 293 18.57 8.72 -12.37
CA ALA A 293 17.15 8.96 -12.60
C ALA A 293 16.25 7.78 -12.21
N ALA A 294 16.83 6.64 -11.80
CA ALA A 294 16.03 5.51 -11.36
C ALA A 294 15.37 5.78 -9.99
N PRO A 295 14.19 5.21 -9.72
CA PRO A 295 13.59 5.34 -8.41
C PRO A 295 14.49 4.78 -7.30
N HIS A 296 14.55 5.52 -6.19
CA HIS A 296 15.39 5.25 -5.03
C HIS A 296 16.87 5.06 -5.43
N ALA A 297 17.46 6.03 -6.13
CA ALA A 297 18.85 6.03 -6.59
C ALA A 297 19.90 6.22 -5.45
N PHE A 298 19.77 5.45 -4.37
CA PHE A 298 20.69 5.40 -3.24
C PHE A 298 21.54 4.13 -3.34
N TYR A 299 22.77 4.30 -3.82
CA TYR A 299 23.61 3.17 -4.23
C TYR A 299 24.79 2.89 -3.30
N VAL A 300 25.26 1.65 -3.34
CA VAL A 300 26.53 1.22 -2.78
C VAL A 300 27.46 0.88 -3.95
N ALA A 301 28.36 1.80 -4.27
CA ALA A 301 29.16 1.73 -5.50
C ALA A 301 30.14 0.55 -5.51
N ASP A 302 30.76 0.25 -4.37
CA ASP A 302 31.65 -0.91 -4.24
C ASP A 302 30.82 -2.21 -4.20
N ALA A 303 31.10 -3.13 -5.12
CA ALA A 303 30.32 -4.35 -5.27
C ALA A 303 30.46 -5.33 -4.09
N ALA A 304 31.61 -5.36 -3.41
CA ALA A 304 31.81 -6.21 -2.24
C ALA A 304 31.03 -5.66 -1.04
N GLN A 305 31.11 -4.35 -0.81
CA GLN A 305 30.30 -3.67 0.21
C GLN A 305 28.81 -3.81 -0.07
N ARG A 306 28.38 -3.71 -1.33
CA ARG A 306 26.99 -3.90 -1.73
C ARG A 306 26.51 -5.31 -1.41
N THR A 307 27.30 -6.33 -1.75
CA THR A 307 27.01 -7.73 -1.40
C THR A 307 26.85 -7.88 0.12
N ASP A 308 27.73 -7.27 0.91
CA ASP A 308 27.63 -7.29 2.37
C ASP A 308 26.33 -6.60 2.86
N VAL A 309 25.94 -5.45 2.27
CA VAL A 309 24.67 -4.76 2.60
C VAL A 309 23.46 -5.60 2.22
N VAL A 310 23.49 -6.33 1.09
CA VAL A 310 22.43 -7.27 0.72
C VAL A 310 22.26 -8.35 1.80
N GLU A 311 23.36 -8.91 2.30
CA GLU A 311 23.32 -9.89 3.38
C GLU A 311 22.80 -9.27 4.70
N PHE A 312 23.14 -8.02 4.98
CA PHE A 312 22.57 -7.29 6.11
C PHE A 312 21.05 -7.13 5.98
N LEU A 313 20.55 -6.68 4.82
CA LEU A 313 19.12 -6.49 4.58
C LEU A 313 18.34 -7.81 4.66
N LYS A 314 18.91 -8.94 4.22
CA LYS A 314 18.32 -10.28 4.39
C LYS A 314 18.30 -10.74 5.85
N SER A 315 19.26 -10.27 6.66
CA SER A 315 19.39 -10.63 8.08
C SER A 315 18.41 -9.91 9.00
N LEU A 316 17.72 -8.86 8.51
CA LEU A 316 16.88 -8.01 9.34
C LEU A 316 15.67 -8.77 9.90
N ASP A 317 15.58 -8.77 11.23
CA ASP A 317 14.44 -9.21 12.01
C ASP A 317 14.14 -8.19 13.13
N THR A 318 13.23 -8.51 14.04
CA THR A 318 12.91 -7.65 15.19
C THR A 318 13.68 -8.01 16.46
N THR A 319 14.70 -8.85 16.35
CA THR A 319 15.57 -9.23 17.47
C THR A 319 16.74 -8.24 17.54
N PRO A 320 17.14 -7.75 18.74
CA PRO A 320 18.22 -6.77 18.89
C PRO A 320 19.61 -7.22 18.41
#